data_AF-A0A2V9Y2Z0-F1
#
_entry.id   AF-A0A2V9Y2Z0-F1
#
_cell.length_a   1.000
_cell.length_b   1.000
_cell.length_c   1.000
_cell.angle_alpha   90.00
_cell.angle_beta   90.00
_cell.angle_gamma   90.00
#
_symmetry.space_group_name_H-M   'P 1'
#
loop_
_entity.id
_entity.type
_entity.pdbx_description
1 polymer ?
#
loop_
_entity_poly.entity_id
_entity_poly.type
_entity_poly.pdbx_seq_one_letter_code
_entity_poly.pdbx_strand_id
1 'polypeptide(L)'
;MVTMSSQLVWSEFPIEDRIRFIAHKGKQILLVDLSHCTAAELEKISRLVPSYVSTQPRGSILLLADFTGVAFDRSGITRLKEATVLDRPYLKRSAWVGTENLPKVFYEHMKTFSQRDLPIFKTREEALDWLVAEEK
;
A
#
# COMPACT_ATOMS: atom_id res chain seq x y z
N MET A 1 -39.81 -14.56 23.46
CA MET A 1 -39.16 -13.24 23.43
C MET A 1 -37.67 -13.48 23.67
N VAL A 2 -36.90 -13.66 22.59
CA VAL A 2 -35.43 -13.74 22.65
C VAL A 2 -34.93 -12.81 21.56
N THR A 3 -34.23 -11.78 22.01
CA THR A 3 -33.76 -10.62 21.26
C THR A 3 -32.77 -11.03 20.17
N MET A 4 -33.07 -10.61 18.94
CA MET A 4 -32.14 -10.55 17.81
C MET A 4 -30.98 -9.62 18.16
N SER A 5 -29.78 -10.19 18.40
CA SER A 5 -28.54 -9.41 18.44
C SER A 5 -27.98 -9.37 17.02
N SER A 6 -28.26 -8.26 16.33
CA SER A 6 -27.65 -7.88 15.06
C SER A 6 -26.17 -7.56 15.28
N GLN A 7 -25.32 -8.57 15.34
CA GLN A 7 -23.90 -8.40 15.08
C GLN A 7 -23.71 -8.36 13.56
N LEU A 8 -23.63 -7.14 13.04
CA LEU A 8 -23.03 -6.83 11.75
C LEU A 8 -21.68 -7.54 11.69
N VAL A 9 -21.61 -8.56 10.83
CA VAL A 9 -20.36 -9.16 10.38
C VAL A 9 -19.62 -8.06 9.63
N TRP A 10 -18.65 -7.43 10.27
CA TRP A 10 -17.64 -6.64 9.57
C TRP A 10 -16.93 -7.63 8.66
N SER A 11 -17.29 -7.63 7.38
CA SER A 11 -16.67 -8.50 6.39
C SER A 11 -15.16 -8.28 6.43
N GLU A 12 -14.43 -9.33 6.77
CA GLU A 12 -13.03 -9.46 6.36
C GLU A 12 -13.00 -9.16 4.86
N PHE A 13 -12.50 -7.98 4.47
CA PHE A 13 -12.34 -7.68 3.05
C PHE A 13 -11.43 -8.77 2.47
N PRO A 14 -11.88 -9.50 1.42
CA PRO A 14 -11.08 -10.52 0.78
C PRO A 14 -9.71 -9.94 0.43
N ILE A 15 -8.65 -10.72 0.63
CA ILE A 15 -7.29 -10.26 0.39
C ILE A 15 -7.09 -9.81 -1.07
N GLU A 16 -7.90 -10.37 -1.98
CA GLU A 16 -7.96 -10.05 -3.40
C GLU A 16 -8.45 -8.62 -3.66
N ASP A 17 -9.32 -8.07 -2.82
CA ASP A 17 -9.87 -6.72 -3.01
C ASP A 17 -8.91 -5.62 -2.51
N ARG A 18 -7.87 -5.98 -1.76
CA ARG A 18 -6.92 -5.03 -1.16
C ARG A 18 -5.88 -4.51 -2.15
N ILE A 19 -5.74 -5.10 -3.33
CA ILE A 19 -4.88 -4.59 -4.41
C ILE A 19 -5.76 -4.32 -5.63
N ARG A 20 -6.02 -3.05 -5.94
CA ARG A 20 -6.94 -2.68 -7.02
C ARG A 20 -6.60 -1.35 -7.66
N PHE A 21 -6.96 -1.20 -8.93
CA PHE A 21 -6.91 0.10 -9.58
C PHE A 21 -8.13 0.95 -9.17
N ILE A 22 -7.87 2.20 -8.82
CA ILE A 22 -8.87 3.22 -8.55
C ILE A 22 -8.65 4.42 -9.47
N ALA A 23 -9.73 5.13 -9.79
CA ALA A 23 -9.66 6.37 -10.55
C ALA A 23 -9.56 7.57 -9.60
N HIS A 24 -8.64 8.49 -9.88
CA HIS A 24 -8.57 9.79 -9.22
C HIS A 24 -8.22 10.87 -10.25
N LYS A 25 -9.07 11.90 -10.37
CA LYS A 25 -8.90 13.02 -11.31
C LYS A 25 -8.50 12.57 -12.73
N GLY A 26 -9.16 11.52 -13.23
CA GLY A 26 -8.96 10.99 -14.59
C GLY A 26 -7.71 10.12 -14.77
N LYS A 27 -6.91 9.87 -13.72
CA LYS A 27 -5.75 8.95 -13.76
C LYS A 27 -6.04 7.68 -12.97
N GLN A 28 -5.45 6.56 -13.41
CA GLN A 28 -5.50 5.28 -12.71
C GLN A 28 -4.37 5.19 -11.69
N ILE A 29 -4.71 4.71 -10.49
CA ILE A 29 -3.79 4.53 -9.36
C ILE A 29 -3.97 3.12 -8.83
N LEU A 30 -2.87 2.40 -8.65
CA LEU A 30 -2.88 1.12 -7.94
C LEU A 30 -2.93 1.41 -6.43
N LEU A 31 -4.07 1.13 -5.81
CA LEU A 31 -4.21 1.14 -4.36
C LEU A 31 -3.79 -0.22 -3.79
N VAL A 32 -2.87 -0.19 -2.83
CA VAL A 32 -2.49 -1.31 -1.97
C VAL A 32 -2.98 -0.99 -0.56
N ASP A 33 -4.13 -1.54 -0.19
CA ASP A 33 -4.83 -1.27 1.06
C ASP A 33 -4.38 -2.24 2.17
N LEU A 34 -3.36 -1.83 2.93
CA LEU A 34 -2.83 -2.58 4.08
C LEU A 34 -3.47 -2.09 5.39
N SER A 35 -4.50 -1.26 5.32
CA SER A 35 -5.12 -0.70 6.51
C SER A 35 -5.69 -1.83 7.39
N HIS A 36 -5.40 -1.72 8.69
CA HIS A 36 -5.79 -2.66 9.73
C HIS A 36 -5.41 -4.13 9.46
N CYS A 37 -4.42 -4.37 8.58
CA CYS A 37 -3.94 -5.72 8.33
C CYS A 37 -3.11 -6.24 9.52
N THR A 38 -3.26 -7.53 9.78
CA THR A 38 -2.31 -8.30 10.59
C THR A 38 -0.96 -8.40 9.89
N ALA A 39 0.10 -8.76 10.61
CA ALA A 39 1.42 -8.96 10.02
C ALA A 39 1.42 -10.07 8.94
N ALA A 40 0.60 -11.11 9.13
CA ALA A 40 0.43 -12.20 8.16
C ALA A 40 -0.26 -11.72 6.87
N GLU A 41 -1.27 -10.85 6.97
CA GLU A 41 -1.91 -10.25 5.80
C GLU A 41 -0.97 -9.28 5.08
N LEU A 42 -0.24 -8.44 5.83
CA LEU A 42 0.81 -7.59 5.27
C LEU A 42 1.81 -8.41 4.45
N GLU A 43 2.29 -9.52 5.01
CA GLU A 43 3.21 -10.42 4.33
C GLU A 43 2.59 -11.00 3.06
N LYS A 44 1.37 -11.53 3.12
CA LYS A 44 0.67 -12.09 1.96
C LYS A 44 0.45 -11.05 0.87
N ILE A 45 -0.07 -9.87 1.21
CA ILE A 45 -0.33 -8.78 0.26
C ILE A 45 0.98 -8.31 -0.37
N SER A 46 2.04 -8.13 0.44
CA SER A 46 3.38 -7.76 -0.05
C SER A 46 3.96 -8.81 -1.01
N ARG A 47 3.61 -10.10 -0.88
CA ARG A 47 3.98 -11.13 -1.88
C ARG A 47 3.29 -10.93 -3.22
N LEU A 48 2.05 -10.44 -3.21
CA LEU A 48 1.22 -10.29 -4.39
C LEU A 48 1.51 -9.02 -5.18
N VAL A 49 1.86 -7.89 -4.53
CA VAL A 49 2.08 -6.60 -5.22
C VAL A 49 2.96 -6.72 -6.48
N PRO A 50 4.11 -7.42 -6.48
CA PRO A 50 4.93 -7.61 -7.68
C PRO A 50 4.19 -8.22 -8.88
N SER A 51 3.23 -9.14 -8.68
CA SER A 51 2.47 -9.74 -9.78
C SER A 51 1.45 -8.78 -10.39
N TYR A 52 0.97 -7.79 -9.65
CA TYR A 52 0.05 -6.76 -10.17
C TYR A 52 0.79 -5.71 -10.99
N VAL A 53 1.98 -5.32 -10.54
CA VAL A 53 2.76 -4.27 -11.21
C VAL A 53 3.52 -4.78 -12.43
N SER A 54 3.98 -6.04 -12.40
CA SER A 54 4.81 -6.60 -13.47
C SER A 54 4.07 -6.90 -14.77
N THR A 55 2.74 -6.93 -14.74
CA THR A 55 1.89 -7.03 -15.93
C THR A 55 1.68 -5.69 -16.63
N GLN A 56 2.18 -4.58 -16.06
CA GLN A 56 2.04 -3.24 -16.62
C GLN A 56 3.34 -2.80 -17.31
N PRO A 57 3.29 -1.79 -18.20
CA PRO A 57 4.49 -1.17 -18.75
C PRO A 57 5.40 -0.63 -17.65
N ARG A 58 6.71 -0.66 -17.90
CA ARG A 58 7.71 -0.08 -16.99
C ARG A 58 7.47 1.41 -16.79
N GLY A 59 7.66 1.90 -15.57
CA GLY A 59 7.50 3.33 -15.21
C GLY A 59 6.11 3.91 -15.47
N SER A 60 5.05 3.11 -15.47
CA SER A 60 3.69 3.57 -15.79
C SER A 60 2.79 3.73 -14.57
N ILE A 61 3.07 3.03 -13.47
CA ILE A 61 2.13 2.91 -12.34
C ILE A 61 2.27 4.06 -11.35
N LEU A 62 1.13 4.66 -10.98
CA LEU A 62 0.99 5.48 -9.78
C LEU A 62 0.51 4.56 -8.65
N LEU A 63 1.26 4.45 -7.56
CA LEU A 63 0.94 3.54 -6.45
C LEU A 63 0.65 4.31 -5.16
N LEU A 64 -0.48 4.00 -4.52
CA LEU A 64 -0.78 4.41 -3.15
C LEU A 64 -0.74 3.18 -2.24
N ALA A 65 0.12 3.19 -1.23
CA ALA A 65 0.11 2.18 -0.17
C ALA A 65 -0.42 2.80 1.12
N ASP A 66 -1.46 2.21 1.71
CA ASP A 66 -2.02 2.66 2.98
C ASP A 66 -1.71 1.67 4.10
N PHE A 67 -0.89 2.09 5.06
CA PHE A 67 -0.47 1.32 6.22
C PHE A 67 -1.26 1.63 7.50
N THR A 68 -2.36 2.39 7.42
CA THR A 68 -3.12 2.88 8.58
C THR A 68 -3.47 1.73 9.53
N GLY A 69 -2.92 1.77 10.75
CA GLY A 69 -3.23 0.78 11.79
C GLY A 69 -2.75 -0.65 11.49
N VAL A 70 -1.84 -0.85 10.53
CA VAL A 70 -1.28 -2.17 10.24
C VAL A 70 -0.36 -2.65 11.36
N ALA A 71 -0.38 -3.95 11.62
CA ALA A 71 0.58 -4.60 12.51
C ALA A 71 1.82 -5.06 11.72
N PHE A 72 3.00 -4.88 12.31
CA PHE A 72 4.27 -5.30 11.72
C PHE A 72 4.97 -6.34 12.58
N ASP A 73 5.60 -7.29 11.91
CA ASP A 73 6.64 -8.14 12.47
C ASP A 73 7.83 -8.22 11.50
N ARG A 74 8.82 -9.04 11.85
CA ARG A 74 10.03 -9.18 11.03
C ARG A 74 9.77 -9.78 9.65
N SER A 75 8.85 -10.73 9.52
CA SER A 75 8.59 -11.37 8.22
C SER A 75 7.82 -10.43 7.29
N GLY A 76 6.79 -9.74 7.81
CA GLY A 76 6.06 -8.71 7.10
C GLY A 76 6.96 -7.57 6.61
N ILE A 77 7.86 -7.08 7.47
CA ILE A 77 8.86 -6.07 7.10
C ILE A 77 9.81 -6.57 6.00
N THR A 78 10.30 -7.80 6.14
CA THR A 78 11.22 -8.40 5.15
C THR A 78 10.54 -8.51 3.80
N ARG A 79 9.28 -8.96 3.79
CA ARG A 79 8.54 -9.12 2.54
C ARG A 79 8.15 -7.80 1.91
N LEU A 80 7.80 -6.79 2.71
CA LEU A 80 7.55 -5.45 2.23
C LEU A 80 8.81 -4.86 1.55
N LYS A 81 10.00 -5.05 2.13
CA LYS A 81 11.28 -4.66 1.51
C LYS A 81 11.46 -5.30 0.14
N GLU A 82 11.31 -6.62 0.04
CA GLU A 82 11.41 -7.35 -1.22
C GLU A 82 10.42 -6.81 -2.27
N ALA A 83 9.16 -6.56 -1.86
CA ALA A 83 8.14 -6.02 -2.75
C ALA A 83 8.55 -4.67 -3.33
N THR A 84 9.08 -3.75 -2.51
CA THR A 84 9.50 -2.41 -2.97
C THR A 84 10.71 -2.39 -3.91
N VAL A 85 11.50 -3.47 -3.93
CA VAL A 85 12.59 -3.65 -4.89
C VAL A 85 12.05 -4.19 -6.21
N LEU A 86 11.15 -5.18 -6.12
CA LEU A 86 10.58 -5.87 -7.28
C LEU A 86 9.57 -4.99 -8.04
N ASP A 87 8.82 -4.14 -7.36
CA ASP A 87 7.84 -3.25 -7.97
C ASP A 87 8.48 -2.03 -8.67
N ARG A 88 9.69 -1.64 -8.23
CA ARG A 88 10.39 -0.42 -8.64
C ARG A 88 10.42 -0.18 -10.15
N PRO A 89 10.73 -1.18 -11.00
CA PRO A 89 10.83 -0.94 -12.43
C PRO A 89 9.53 -0.49 -13.12
N TYR A 90 8.40 -0.70 -12.45
CA TYR A 90 7.05 -0.46 -12.99
C TYR A 90 6.42 0.81 -12.46
N LEU A 91 6.92 1.32 -11.32
CA LEU A 91 6.36 2.53 -10.72
C LEU A 91 6.86 3.77 -11.43
N LYS A 92 5.92 4.62 -11.83
CA LYS A 92 6.15 6.03 -12.14
C LYS A 92 6.39 6.78 -10.83
N ARG A 93 5.46 6.67 -9.87
CA ARG A 93 5.50 7.32 -8.56
C ARG A 93 4.81 6.46 -7.51
N SER A 94 5.22 6.60 -6.25
CA SER A 94 4.58 5.94 -5.11
C SER A 94 4.41 6.89 -3.94
N ALA A 95 3.27 6.82 -3.26
CA ALA A 95 2.97 7.59 -2.06
C ALA A 95 2.47 6.67 -0.95
N TRP A 96 2.86 6.97 0.29
CA TRP A 96 2.48 6.21 1.48
C TRP A 96 1.64 7.05 2.43
N VAL A 97 0.74 6.39 3.15
CA VAL A 97 -0.04 6.99 4.25
C VAL A 97 -0.10 6.00 5.43
N GLY A 98 -0.41 6.48 6.63
CA GLY A 98 -0.67 5.62 7.78
C GLY A 98 0.59 4.96 8.37
N THR A 99 1.75 5.60 8.22
CA THR A 99 3.04 5.04 8.67
C THR A 99 3.45 5.51 10.07
N GLU A 100 2.55 6.11 10.84
CA GLU A 100 2.88 6.76 12.12
C GLU A 100 3.36 5.75 13.17
N ASN A 101 2.89 4.51 13.06
CA ASN A 101 3.27 3.40 13.95
C ASN A 101 4.57 2.71 13.54
N LEU A 102 5.19 3.12 12.42
CA LEU A 102 6.46 2.57 11.96
C LEU A 102 7.65 3.26 12.65
N PRO A 103 8.66 2.51 13.11
CA PRO A 103 9.89 3.12 13.62
C PRO A 103 10.54 4.02 12.58
N LYS A 104 11.01 5.22 12.93
CA LYS A 104 11.63 6.15 11.95
C LYS A 104 12.77 5.51 11.13
N VAL A 105 13.58 4.66 11.75
CA VAL A 105 14.68 3.93 11.08
C VAL A 105 14.18 2.98 9.98
N PHE A 106 12.94 2.49 10.09
CA PHE A 106 12.33 1.66 9.07
C PHE A 106 12.21 2.41 7.75
N TYR A 107 11.76 3.67 7.79
CA TYR A 107 11.55 4.48 6.60
C TYR A 107 12.84 4.78 5.83
N GLU A 108 13.90 5.17 6.54
CA GLU A 108 15.22 5.43 5.93
C GLU A 108 15.81 4.17 5.28
N HIS A 109 15.62 3.02 5.93
CA HIS A 109 15.98 1.74 5.32
C HIS A 109 15.15 1.48 4.06
N MET A 110 13.83 1.68 4.08
CA MET A 110 12.97 1.46 2.90
C MET A 110 13.38 2.33 1.72
N LYS A 111 13.68 3.61 1.93
CA LYS A 111 14.23 4.50 0.89
C LYS A 111 15.53 3.96 0.29
N THR A 112 16.44 3.56 1.16
CA THR A 112 17.76 3.03 0.75
C THR A 112 17.61 1.74 -0.06
N PHE A 113 16.80 0.79 0.42
CA PHE A 113 16.59 -0.50 -0.25
C PHE A 113 15.86 -0.35 -1.58
N SER A 114 14.79 0.44 -1.61
CA SER A 114 13.99 0.65 -2.81
C SER A 114 14.66 1.61 -3.80
N GLN A 115 15.70 2.35 -3.39
CA GLN A 115 16.40 3.35 -4.20
C GLN A 115 15.42 4.32 -4.88
N ARG A 116 14.41 4.77 -4.13
CA ARG A 116 13.43 5.76 -4.58
C ARG A 116 12.94 6.59 -3.40
N ASP A 117 12.38 7.76 -3.71
CA ASP A 117 11.61 8.52 -2.75
C ASP A 117 10.27 7.83 -2.48
N LEU A 118 9.89 7.83 -1.19
CA LEU A 118 8.66 7.25 -0.67
C LEU A 118 7.90 8.33 0.11
N PRO A 119 7.45 9.43 -0.51
CA PRO A 119 6.79 10.50 0.21
C PRO A 119 5.62 9.98 1.04
N ILE A 120 5.55 10.44 2.30
CA ILE A 120 4.52 10.08 3.26
C ILE A 120 3.57 11.26 3.39
N PHE A 121 2.27 10.99 3.31
CA PHE A 121 1.20 11.96 3.46
C PHE A 121 0.34 11.64 4.67
N LYS A 122 -0.38 12.64 5.18
CA LYS A 122 -1.27 12.48 6.32
C LYS A 122 -2.58 11.79 5.93
N THR A 123 -3.05 12.01 4.70
CA THR A 123 -4.32 11.48 4.21
C THR A 123 -4.19 10.83 2.84
N ARG A 124 -5.07 9.87 2.53
CA ARG A 124 -5.17 9.29 1.18
C ARG A 124 -5.41 10.38 0.13
N GLU A 125 -6.28 11.33 0.42
CA GLU A 125 -6.62 12.41 -0.53
C GLU A 125 -5.40 13.25 -0.93
N GLU A 126 -4.59 13.68 0.05
CA GLU A 126 -3.34 14.39 -0.21
C GLU A 126 -2.37 13.56 -1.07
N ALA A 127 -2.23 12.26 -0.74
CA ALA A 127 -1.36 11.35 -1.49
C ALA A 127 -1.84 11.15 -2.94
N LEU A 128 -3.15 10.97 -3.13
CA LEU A 128 -3.77 10.81 -4.45
C LEU A 128 -3.59 12.07 -5.29
N ASP A 129 -3.81 13.24 -4.70
CA ASP A 129 -3.59 14.54 -5.34
C ASP A 129 -2.14 14.72 -5.77
N TRP A 130 -1.20 14.38 -4.88
CA TRP A 130 0.21 14.42 -5.20
C TRP A 130 0.57 13.46 -6.35
N LEU A 131 0.09 12.21 -6.31
CA LEU A 131 0.37 11.18 -7.33
C LEU A 131 -0.06 11.61 -8.73
N VAL A 132 -1.19 12.30 -8.85
CA VAL A 132 -1.73 12.73 -10.14
C VAL A 132 -1.23 14.10 -10.59
N ALA A 133 -0.67 14.91 -9.68
CA ALA A 133 -0.02 16.15 -10.04
C ALA A 133 1.11 15.87 -11.07
N GLU A 134 1.23 16.70 -12.08
CA GLU A 134 2.32 16.54 -13.06
C GLU A 134 3.66 16.84 -12.40
N GLU A 135 4.66 16.00 -12.66
CA GLU A 135 6.06 16.40 -12.43
C GLU A 135 6.34 17.55 -13.40
N LYS A 136 6.69 18.72 -12.87
CA LYS A 136 7.18 19.84 -13.68
C LYS A 136 8.58 19.53 -14.21
#